data_AF-A0A2A2XZF4-F1
#
_entry.id   AF-A0A2A2XZF4-F1
#
_cell.length_a   1.000
_cell.length_b   1.000
_cell.length_c   1.000
_cell.angle_alpha   90.00
_cell.angle_beta   90.00
_cell.angle_gamma   90.00
#
_symmetry.space_group_name_H-M   'P 1'
#
loop_
_entity.id
_entity.type
_entity.pdbx_description
1 polymer ?
#
loop_
_entity_poly.entity_id
_entity_poly.type
_entity_poly.pdbx_seq_one_letter_code
_entity_poly.pdbx_strand_id
1 'polypeptide(L)'
;MPLLSRVLAFCLVGMASINPLAAATPAAPKAPSLPAETCPVPDERPEVTYKANIDPKETAATEAWVKEASMLPGWKELLNSPDVETRHCANFLLVTMPASDRHKVTGETIAENIRLALAARHRFPWAQQVPWPIFLNDVLPYACLDEARDPWRADFLKRFGDMVKDAGSRDAAAKLINAKIQDEVGVKYSTRRRAANQSPSDSMRQGLASCSGLSILLCDAFRSVGIPARIAGVPTWVTVNGNHNWVEVWLGADGAPKPDSEVTPLLALQWQAGWRVTEYNPDAKGWNHAWFMERAAAADPAKPETWIYATSWARTGLTFPMVWNLRSTQVHGLDRTAAYHALTGGRKVPVAPDKTHIALRAYRGDRRVAAEVTVSQGTTTQSVTTKGEDKDLNDVTRVEVPAAGGKVTVQSGDVIRTVTPEAGKELTIELRLP
;
A
#
# COMPACT_ATOMS: atom_id res chain seq x y z
N MET A 1 -52.73 -37.89 -23.54
CA MET A 1 -52.98 -38.88 -24.61
C MET A 1 -54.24 -38.44 -25.36
N PRO A 2 -54.39 -38.60 -26.70
CA PRO A 2 -53.60 -39.41 -27.66
C PRO A 2 -52.85 -38.56 -28.73
N LEU A 3 -51.68 -39.02 -29.24
CA LEU A 3 -51.39 -39.78 -30.48
C LEU A 3 -51.68 -39.03 -31.80
N LEU A 4 -50.65 -38.66 -32.59
CA LEU A 4 -49.89 -39.42 -33.61
C LEU A 4 -50.67 -39.73 -34.91
N SER A 5 -50.28 -39.10 -36.05
CA SER A 5 -49.65 -39.78 -37.21
C SER A 5 -49.81 -39.01 -38.55
N ARG A 6 -48.66 -38.82 -39.23
CA ARG A 6 -48.28 -39.00 -40.67
C ARG A 6 -49.28 -38.53 -41.76
N VAL A 7 -48.84 -37.88 -42.85
CA VAL A 7 -48.17 -38.54 -44.00
C VAL A 7 -47.39 -37.54 -44.89
N LEU A 8 -46.30 -38.07 -45.45
CA LEU A 8 -45.36 -37.57 -46.47
C LEU A 8 -45.99 -37.18 -47.83
N ALA A 9 -45.34 -36.24 -48.52
CA ALA A 9 -45.20 -36.27 -49.99
C ALA A 9 -43.76 -35.93 -50.41
N PHE A 10 -43.18 -36.83 -51.21
CA PHE A 10 -41.88 -36.76 -51.87
C PHE A 10 -41.97 -36.01 -53.20
N CYS A 11 -40.88 -35.36 -53.62
CA CYS A 11 -40.24 -35.51 -54.95
C CYS A 11 -38.98 -34.62 -55.00
N LEU A 12 -37.79 -35.25 -55.06
CA LEU A 12 -36.83 -35.29 -56.18
C LEU A 12 -36.11 -33.96 -56.50
N VAL A 13 -34.84 -33.89 -56.91
CA VAL A 13 -33.62 -34.72 -56.89
C VAL A 13 -32.55 -33.74 -57.39
N GLY A 14 -31.33 -33.80 -56.85
CA GLY A 14 -30.21 -32.97 -57.32
C GLY A 14 -28.87 -33.39 -56.72
N MET A 15 -28.37 -34.56 -57.15
CA MET A 15 -26.95 -34.93 -57.11
C MET A 15 -26.17 -34.00 -58.06
N ALA A 16 -24.88 -33.67 -57.93
CA ALA A 16 -23.80 -33.98 -57.00
C ALA A 16 -22.67 -32.96 -57.26
N SER A 17 -21.80 -32.73 -56.28
CA SER A 17 -20.40 -32.33 -56.48
C SER A 17 -19.66 -32.61 -55.18
N ILE A 18 -18.94 -33.74 -55.15
CA ILE A 18 -18.13 -34.17 -54.01
C ILE A 18 -16.73 -33.62 -54.26
N ASN A 19 -16.29 -32.65 -53.46
CA ASN A 19 -14.89 -32.20 -53.45
C ASN A 19 -14.12 -32.92 -52.33
N PRO A 20 -12.85 -33.29 -52.56
CA PRO A 20 -12.08 -34.09 -51.62
C PRO A 20 -11.77 -33.30 -50.35
N LEU A 21 -11.83 -33.99 -49.20
CA LEU A 21 -11.34 -33.50 -47.91
C LEU A 21 -9.86 -33.10 -48.04
N ALA A 22 -9.60 -31.80 -48.08
CA ALA A 22 -8.31 -31.26 -47.71
C ALA A 22 -8.27 -31.16 -46.18
N ALA A 23 -7.33 -31.87 -45.56
CA ALA A 23 -7.04 -31.74 -44.14
C ALA A 23 -6.59 -30.30 -43.86
N ALA A 24 -7.49 -29.49 -43.30
CA ALA A 24 -7.16 -28.16 -42.80
C ALA A 24 -6.36 -28.31 -41.50
N THR A 25 -5.11 -27.87 -41.54
CA THR A 25 -4.29 -27.54 -40.38
C THR A 25 -5.11 -26.71 -39.38
N PRO A 26 -5.01 -26.95 -38.06
CA PRO A 26 -5.73 -26.14 -37.09
C PRO A 26 -5.27 -24.69 -37.22
N ALA A 27 -6.19 -23.80 -37.60
CA ALA A 27 -5.94 -22.37 -37.60
C ALA A 27 -5.50 -21.96 -36.18
N ALA A 28 -4.38 -21.24 -36.09
CA ALA A 28 -3.98 -20.60 -34.86
C ALA A 28 -5.17 -19.81 -34.29
N PRO A 29 -5.41 -19.86 -32.96
CA PRO A 29 -6.54 -19.15 -32.36
C PRO A 29 -6.48 -17.68 -32.79
N LYS A 30 -7.59 -17.19 -33.37
CA LYS A 30 -7.77 -15.78 -33.69
C LYS A 30 -7.43 -14.99 -32.43
N ALA A 31 -6.48 -14.07 -32.55
CA ALA A 31 -6.18 -13.11 -31.50
C ALA A 31 -7.52 -12.49 -31.02
N PRO A 32 -7.77 -12.44 -29.69
CA PRO A 32 -8.98 -11.83 -29.19
C PRO A 32 -9.08 -10.40 -29.71
N SER A 33 -10.27 -10.01 -30.17
CA SER A 33 -10.59 -8.63 -30.51
C SER A 33 -10.24 -7.73 -29.32
N LEU A 34 -9.50 -6.66 -29.60
CA LEU A 34 -8.95 -5.73 -28.62
C LEU A 34 -9.99 -5.37 -27.54
N PRO A 35 -9.68 -5.49 -26.24
CA PRO A 35 -10.57 -5.05 -25.17
C PRO A 35 -10.68 -3.52 -25.16
N ALA A 36 -11.74 -3.02 -24.51
CA ALA A 36 -12.09 -1.61 -24.35
C ALA A 36 -10.84 -0.71 -24.22
N GLU A 37 -10.80 0.36 -25.04
CA GLU A 37 -9.70 1.32 -25.21
C GLU A 37 -8.68 1.28 -24.05
N THR A 38 -7.62 0.50 -24.25
CA THR A 38 -6.45 0.47 -23.37
C THR A 38 -6.02 1.89 -23.11
N CYS A 39 -5.65 2.24 -21.87
CA CYS A 39 -5.17 3.58 -21.55
C CYS A 39 -4.02 3.94 -22.49
N PRO A 40 -4.23 4.83 -23.47
CA PRO A 40 -3.19 5.19 -24.40
C PRO A 40 -2.10 5.87 -23.60
N VAL A 41 -0.87 5.62 -24.01
CA VAL A 41 0.26 6.34 -23.45
C VAL A 41 0.43 7.60 -24.31
N PRO A 42 -0.02 8.82 -23.92
CA PRO A 42 0.21 9.99 -24.77
C PRO A 42 1.68 10.10 -25.22
N ASP A 43 1.88 10.29 -26.53
CA ASP A 43 3.18 10.45 -27.17
C ASP A 43 3.84 11.79 -26.80
N GLU A 44 3.01 12.81 -26.49
CA GLU A 44 3.45 14.09 -25.94
C GLU A 44 3.02 14.16 -24.47
N ARG A 45 4.00 14.15 -23.57
CA ARG A 45 3.81 14.21 -22.12
C ARG A 45 4.74 15.26 -21.53
N PRO A 46 4.39 15.87 -20.36
CA PRO A 46 5.27 16.78 -19.67
C PRO A 46 6.59 16.07 -19.57
N GLU A 47 7.63 16.76 -19.98
CA GLU A 47 8.95 16.42 -19.49
C GLU A 47 8.80 16.19 -17.98
N VAL A 48 8.89 14.93 -17.54
CA VAL A 48 9.40 14.66 -16.21
C VAL A 48 10.87 15.01 -16.32
N THR A 49 11.14 16.31 -16.47
CA THR A 49 12.49 16.81 -16.51
C THR A 49 13.03 16.57 -15.11
N TYR A 50 14.22 15.97 -15.05
CA TYR A 50 15.08 16.01 -13.88
C TYR A 50 15.27 17.46 -13.33
N LYS A 51 14.89 18.50 -14.11
CA LYS A 51 14.81 19.90 -13.69
C LYS A 51 13.70 20.22 -12.69
N ALA A 52 12.81 19.28 -12.37
CA ALA A 52 11.88 19.39 -11.24
C ALA A 52 12.54 19.11 -9.87
N ASN A 53 13.87 19.00 -9.84
CA ASN A 53 14.66 18.97 -8.61
C ASN A 53 14.75 20.35 -7.99
N ILE A 54 14.36 20.43 -6.72
CA ILE A 54 14.49 21.65 -5.92
C ILE A 54 15.97 21.86 -5.50
N ASP A 55 16.80 20.80 -5.42
CA ASP A 55 18.23 20.90 -5.13
C ASP A 55 19.10 20.78 -6.42
N PRO A 56 19.82 21.85 -6.82
CA PRO A 56 20.73 21.83 -7.98
C PRO A 56 21.82 20.75 -7.95
N LYS A 57 22.32 20.36 -6.77
CA LYS A 57 23.35 19.32 -6.66
C LYS A 57 22.80 17.94 -7.00
N GLU A 58 21.59 17.64 -6.53
CA GLU A 58 20.91 16.39 -6.87
C GLU A 58 20.52 16.34 -8.35
N THR A 59 20.21 17.49 -8.97
CA THR A 59 20.02 17.61 -10.41
C THR A 59 21.26 17.18 -11.18
N ALA A 60 22.40 17.81 -10.91
CA ALA A 60 23.65 17.49 -11.59
C ALA A 60 24.05 16.02 -11.40
N ALA A 61 23.87 15.47 -10.19
CA ALA A 61 24.12 14.07 -9.92
C ALA A 61 23.18 13.12 -10.68
N THR A 62 21.94 13.53 -10.93
CA THR A 62 20.96 12.75 -11.71
C THR A 62 21.28 12.82 -13.20
N GLU A 63 21.64 13.99 -13.73
CA GLU A 63 22.08 14.16 -15.11
C GLU A 63 23.34 13.32 -15.42
N ALA A 64 24.33 13.36 -14.52
CA ALA A 64 25.53 12.55 -14.65
C ALA A 64 25.21 11.05 -14.67
N TRP A 65 24.32 10.61 -13.79
CA TRP A 65 23.84 9.23 -13.75
C TRP A 65 23.11 8.82 -15.03
N VAL A 66 22.17 9.64 -15.53
CA VAL A 66 21.44 9.36 -16.78
C VAL A 66 22.42 9.19 -17.94
N LYS A 67 23.44 10.05 -18.04
CA LYS A 67 24.49 9.95 -19.06
C LYS A 67 25.26 8.63 -18.92
N GLU A 68 25.71 8.28 -17.72
CA GLU A 68 26.41 7.03 -17.45
C GLU A 68 25.55 5.81 -17.80
N ALA A 69 24.33 5.74 -17.26
CA ALA A 69 23.41 4.62 -17.44
C ALA A 69 23.06 4.40 -18.92
N SER A 70 22.95 5.46 -19.73
CA SER A 70 22.70 5.34 -21.18
C SER A 70 23.79 4.55 -21.94
N MET A 71 24.97 4.37 -21.33
CA MET A 71 26.08 3.60 -21.89
C MET A 71 26.17 2.17 -21.31
N LEU A 72 25.47 1.88 -20.21
CA LEU A 72 25.45 0.54 -19.60
C LEU A 72 24.55 -0.41 -20.40
N PRO A 73 24.97 -1.65 -20.73
CA PRO A 73 24.23 -2.53 -21.65
C PRO A 73 22.74 -2.69 -21.34
N GLY A 74 22.38 -3.10 -20.11
CA GLY A 74 20.98 -3.34 -19.76
C GLY A 74 20.11 -2.08 -19.74
N TRP A 75 20.65 -0.95 -19.29
CA TRP A 75 19.95 0.34 -19.35
C TRP A 75 19.82 0.86 -20.78
N LYS A 76 20.88 0.75 -21.58
CA LYS A 76 20.86 1.14 -23.00
C LYS A 76 19.80 0.38 -23.77
N GLU A 77 19.65 -0.93 -23.54
CA GLU A 77 18.60 -1.73 -24.17
C GLU A 77 17.21 -1.25 -23.76
N LEU A 78 16.97 -1.04 -22.46
CA LEU A 78 15.69 -0.55 -21.95
C LEU A 78 15.31 0.83 -22.51
N LEU A 79 16.28 1.75 -22.57
CA LEU A 79 16.08 3.12 -23.04
C LEU A 79 15.87 3.20 -24.57
N ASN A 80 16.39 2.23 -25.33
CA ASN A 80 16.21 2.14 -26.78
C ASN A 80 15.18 1.08 -27.20
N SER A 81 14.46 0.47 -26.25
CA SER A 81 13.43 -0.54 -26.54
C SER A 81 12.43 0.01 -27.56
N PRO A 82 11.99 -0.75 -28.58
CA PRO A 82 10.95 -0.28 -29.51
C PRO A 82 9.58 -0.14 -28.82
N ASP A 83 9.37 -0.83 -27.69
CA ASP A 83 8.16 -0.72 -26.87
C ASP A 83 8.14 0.59 -26.05
N VAL A 84 7.15 1.44 -26.31
CA VAL A 84 7.01 2.77 -25.70
C VAL A 84 6.79 2.67 -24.19
N GLU A 85 5.99 1.71 -23.73
CA GLU A 85 5.70 1.52 -22.31
C GLU A 85 6.97 1.14 -21.52
N THR A 86 7.76 0.21 -22.05
CA THR A 86 9.06 -0.17 -21.48
C THR A 86 9.99 1.03 -21.39
N ARG A 87 10.14 1.83 -22.47
CA ARG A 87 10.99 3.03 -22.45
C ARG A 87 10.54 4.03 -21.38
N HIS A 88 9.24 4.26 -21.26
CA HIS A 88 8.71 5.20 -20.25
C HIS A 88 8.92 4.71 -18.82
N CYS A 89 8.72 3.42 -18.56
CA CYS A 89 9.01 2.84 -17.26
C CYS A 89 10.51 2.95 -16.91
N ALA A 90 11.39 2.64 -17.88
CA ALA A 90 12.82 2.75 -17.71
C ALA A 90 13.27 4.19 -17.43
N ASN A 91 12.80 5.15 -18.22
CA ASN A 91 13.10 6.57 -18.01
C ASN A 91 12.66 7.06 -16.62
N PHE A 92 11.45 6.66 -16.18
CA PHE A 92 10.96 7.04 -14.85
C PHE A 92 11.86 6.49 -13.75
N LEU A 93 12.14 5.18 -13.76
CA LEU A 93 13.00 4.56 -12.74
C LEU A 93 14.43 5.12 -12.77
N LEU A 94 14.98 5.39 -13.95
CA LEU A 94 16.33 5.95 -14.09
C LEU A 94 16.49 7.29 -13.36
N VAL A 95 15.48 8.17 -13.45
CA VAL A 95 15.49 9.51 -12.82
C VAL A 95 15.11 9.46 -11.34
N THR A 96 14.22 8.54 -10.96
CA THR A 96 13.61 8.50 -9.63
C THR A 96 14.26 7.51 -8.67
N MET A 97 15.05 6.55 -9.15
CA MET A 97 15.69 5.56 -8.29
C MET A 97 16.61 6.22 -7.25
N PRO A 98 16.64 5.69 -6.01
CA PRO A 98 17.56 6.16 -4.98
C PRO A 98 19.01 6.12 -5.46
N ALA A 99 19.80 7.14 -5.09
CA ALA A 99 21.23 7.18 -5.43
C ALA A 99 21.99 5.93 -4.95
N SER A 100 21.55 5.34 -3.83
CA SER A 100 22.08 4.11 -3.26
C SER A 100 21.88 2.86 -4.14
N ASP A 101 20.98 2.91 -5.12
CA ASP A 101 20.62 1.80 -6.00
C ASP A 101 21.34 1.84 -7.36
N ARG A 102 21.82 3.00 -7.82
CA ARG A 102 22.34 3.22 -9.19
C ARG A 102 23.39 2.18 -9.63
N HIS A 103 24.29 1.79 -8.73
CA HIS A 103 25.35 0.80 -9.02
C HIS A 103 25.09 -0.58 -8.38
N LYS A 104 23.95 -0.75 -7.69
CA LYS A 104 23.59 -2.00 -6.99
C LYS A 104 22.49 -2.77 -7.72
N VAL A 105 21.55 -2.05 -8.33
CA VAL A 105 20.43 -2.62 -9.06
C VAL A 105 20.80 -2.63 -10.55
N THR A 106 20.92 -3.82 -11.12
CA THR A 106 21.38 -3.99 -12.50
C THR A 106 20.27 -3.69 -13.51
N GLY A 107 20.64 -3.42 -14.77
CA GLY A 107 19.68 -3.22 -15.84
C GLY A 107 18.78 -4.43 -16.06
N GLU A 108 19.29 -5.65 -15.86
CA GLU A 108 18.52 -6.90 -15.96
C GLU A 108 17.45 -6.99 -14.86
N THR A 109 17.78 -6.60 -13.64
CA THR A 109 16.82 -6.55 -12.51
C THR A 109 15.70 -5.54 -12.81
N ILE A 110 16.06 -4.37 -13.34
CA ILE A 110 15.08 -3.35 -13.75
C ILE A 110 14.21 -3.86 -14.90
N ALA A 111 14.80 -4.52 -15.90
CA ALA A 111 14.07 -5.06 -17.04
C ALA A 111 13.02 -6.09 -16.60
N GLU A 112 13.39 -7.00 -15.70
CA GLU A 112 12.46 -7.99 -15.15
C GLU A 112 11.32 -7.34 -14.37
N ASN A 113 11.63 -6.33 -13.53
CA ASN A 113 10.60 -5.58 -12.81
C ASN A 113 9.62 -4.87 -13.75
N ILE A 114 10.12 -4.19 -14.80
CA ILE A 114 9.30 -3.52 -15.81
C ILE A 114 8.41 -4.54 -16.53
N ARG A 115 9.00 -5.64 -17.01
CA ARG A 115 8.29 -6.71 -17.72
C ARG A 115 7.14 -7.25 -16.89
N LEU A 116 7.37 -7.54 -15.61
CA LEU A 116 6.35 -8.06 -14.70
C LEU A 116 5.27 -7.03 -14.36
N ALA A 117 5.63 -5.76 -14.17
CA ALA A 117 4.67 -4.69 -13.91
C ALA A 117 3.75 -4.44 -15.12
N LEU A 118 4.31 -4.43 -16.34
CA LEU A 118 3.53 -4.32 -17.57
C LEU A 118 2.70 -5.57 -17.85
N ALA A 119 3.23 -6.76 -17.59
CA ALA A 119 2.46 -8.00 -17.67
C ALA A 119 1.23 -7.97 -16.75
N ALA A 120 1.36 -7.48 -15.51
CA ALA A 120 0.22 -7.27 -14.62
C ALA A 120 -0.75 -6.22 -15.16
N ARG A 121 -0.22 -5.10 -15.67
CA ARG A 121 -1.02 -4.04 -16.29
C ARG A 121 -1.88 -4.56 -17.43
N HIS A 122 -1.33 -5.37 -18.33
CA HIS A 122 -2.05 -5.93 -19.48
C HIS A 122 -2.96 -7.10 -19.10
N ARG A 123 -2.59 -7.88 -18.09
CA ARG A 123 -3.38 -9.03 -17.62
C ARG A 123 -4.69 -8.63 -16.96
N PHE A 124 -4.70 -7.58 -16.13
CA PHE A 124 -5.84 -7.26 -15.28
C PHE A 124 -6.65 -6.06 -15.80
N PRO A 125 -7.98 -6.18 -16.01
CA PRO A 125 -8.81 -5.10 -16.56
C PRO A 125 -8.75 -3.79 -15.76
N TRP A 126 -8.63 -3.87 -14.43
CA TRP A 126 -8.51 -2.67 -13.58
C TRP A 126 -7.13 -2.00 -13.68
N ALA A 127 -6.08 -2.79 -13.95
CA ALA A 127 -4.72 -2.27 -14.01
C ALA A 127 -4.49 -1.46 -15.28
N GLN A 128 -5.13 -1.86 -16.39
CA GLN A 128 -5.16 -1.08 -17.64
C GLN A 128 -5.79 0.31 -17.46
N GLN A 129 -6.74 0.43 -16.53
CA GLN A 129 -7.48 1.67 -16.25
C GLN A 129 -6.77 2.60 -15.26
N VAL A 130 -5.67 2.16 -14.65
CA VAL A 130 -4.85 3.01 -13.78
C VAL A 130 -4.19 4.10 -14.63
N PRO A 131 -4.35 5.39 -14.28
CA PRO A 131 -3.68 6.50 -14.96
C PRO A 131 -2.17 6.30 -14.96
N TRP A 132 -1.54 6.51 -16.11
CA TRP A 132 -0.11 6.23 -16.29
C TRP A 132 0.82 6.89 -15.25
N PRO A 133 0.64 8.16 -14.84
CA PRO A 133 1.46 8.74 -13.77
C PRO A 133 1.37 7.95 -12.46
N ILE A 134 0.15 7.56 -12.05
CA ILE A 134 -0.07 6.76 -10.84
C ILE A 134 0.55 5.36 -10.98
N PHE A 135 0.44 4.75 -12.16
CA PHE A 135 1.13 3.48 -12.42
C PHE A 135 2.65 3.59 -12.24
N LEU A 136 3.28 4.61 -12.82
CA LEU A 136 4.73 4.82 -12.70
C LEU A 136 5.17 5.01 -11.25
N ASN A 137 4.44 5.79 -10.46
CA ASN A 137 4.84 6.15 -9.10
C ASN A 137 4.45 5.13 -8.03
N ASP A 138 3.34 4.43 -8.22
CA ASP A 138 2.70 3.66 -7.15
C ASP A 138 2.42 2.19 -7.52
N VAL A 139 2.82 1.73 -8.73
CA VAL A 139 2.77 0.31 -9.15
C VAL A 139 4.13 -0.21 -9.62
N LEU A 140 4.73 0.49 -10.58
CA LEU A 140 6.01 0.15 -11.21
C LEU A 140 7.18 -0.01 -10.23
N PRO A 141 7.31 0.78 -9.15
CA PRO A 141 8.54 0.77 -8.39
C PRO A 141 8.86 -0.57 -7.73
N TYR A 142 10.15 -0.93 -7.72
CA TYR A 142 10.65 -2.22 -7.22
C TYR A 142 10.86 -2.25 -5.71
N ALA A 143 10.64 -1.13 -5.01
CA ALA A 143 10.73 -1.01 -3.55
C ALA A 143 9.74 0.03 -3.02
N CYS A 144 9.48 -0.04 -1.72
CA CYS A 144 8.61 0.84 -0.96
C CYS A 144 9.40 1.87 -0.14
N LEU A 145 10.46 1.43 0.54
CA LEU A 145 11.31 2.22 1.43
C LEU A 145 12.80 1.90 1.15
N ASP A 146 13.58 1.69 2.21
CA ASP A 146 14.99 1.33 2.17
C ASP A 146 15.26 -0.16 2.48
N GLU A 147 14.25 -1.02 2.31
CA GLU A 147 14.39 -2.46 2.45
C GLU A 147 15.42 -3.05 1.46
N ALA A 148 15.93 -4.24 1.77
CA ALA A 148 16.78 -4.97 0.83
C ALA A 148 16.06 -5.17 -0.51
N ARG A 149 16.79 -4.98 -1.62
CA ARG A 149 16.23 -5.10 -2.97
C ARG A 149 16.08 -6.58 -3.32
N ASP A 150 14.86 -7.08 -3.18
CA ASP A 150 14.51 -8.47 -3.49
C ASP A 150 13.68 -8.56 -4.79
N PRO A 151 13.81 -9.64 -5.57
CA PRO A 151 12.99 -9.87 -6.76
C PRO A 151 11.57 -10.39 -6.41
N TRP A 152 10.85 -9.66 -5.55
CA TRP A 152 9.56 -10.09 -4.99
C TRP A 152 8.43 -10.20 -6.02
N ARG A 153 8.49 -9.38 -7.08
CA ARG A 153 7.34 -9.17 -7.99
C ARG A 153 6.88 -10.43 -8.70
N ALA A 154 7.79 -11.32 -9.09
CA ALA A 154 7.43 -12.56 -9.79
C ALA A 154 6.62 -13.51 -8.90
N ASP A 155 7.09 -13.74 -7.67
CA ASP A 155 6.41 -14.58 -6.69
C ASP A 155 5.04 -13.99 -6.32
N PHE A 156 5.00 -12.68 -6.06
CA PHE A 156 3.76 -12.01 -5.66
C PHE A 156 2.73 -11.94 -6.79
N LEU A 157 3.15 -11.68 -8.03
CA LEU A 157 2.25 -11.72 -9.18
C LEU A 157 1.64 -13.10 -9.37
N LYS A 158 2.40 -14.18 -9.11
CA LYS A 158 1.86 -15.54 -9.15
C LYS A 158 0.82 -15.74 -8.05
N ARG A 159 1.18 -15.52 -6.78
CA ARG A 159 0.31 -15.74 -5.61
C ARG A 159 -0.98 -14.92 -5.68
N PHE A 160 -0.82 -13.61 -5.75
CA PHE A 160 -1.95 -12.68 -5.68
C PHE A 160 -2.67 -12.61 -7.02
N GLY A 161 -1.99 -12.82 -8.15
CA GLY A 161 -2.65 -12.92 -9.44
C GLY A 161 -3.57 -14.13 -9.56
N ASP A 162 -3.19 -15.28 -8.98
CA ASP A 162 -4.07 -16.45 -8.89
C ASP A 162 -5.25 -16.19 -7.93
N MET A 163 -5.00 -15.44 -6.84
CA MET A 163 -6.02 -15.05 -5.86
C MET A 163 -7.10 -14.15 -6.46
N VAL A 164 -6.74 -13.18 -7.30
CA VAL A 164 -7.67 -12.15 -7.83
C VAL A 164 -8.16 -12.43 -9.24
N LYS A 165 -7.86 -13.60 -9.82
CA LYS A 165 -8.19 -13.92 -11.22
C LYS A 165 -9.67 -13.75 -11.59
N ASP A 166 -10.56 -13.93 -10.61
CA ASP A 166 -12.02 -13.84 -10.77
C ASP A 166 -12.60 -12.53 -10.19
N ALA A 167 -11.75 -11.59 -9.74
CA ALA A 167 -12.20 -10.31 -9.20
C ALA A 167 -12.72 -9.40 -10.33
N GLY A 168 -13.91 -8.82 -10.15
CA GLY A 168 -14.54 -7.97 -11.16
C GLY A 168 -14.07 -6.50 -11.18
N SER A 169 -13.30 -6.05 -10.18
CA SER A 169 -12.89 -4.65 -10.05
C SER A 169 -11.62 -4.46 -9.22
N ARG A 170 -11.01 -3.28 -9.31
CA ARG A 170 -9.87 -2.87 -8.46
C ARG A 170 -10.19 -3.00 -6.97
N ASP A 171 -11.36 -2.52 -6.57
CA ASP A 171 -11.82 -2.57 -5.17
C ASP A 171 -12.00 -4.01 -4.68
N ALA A 172 -12.63 -4.87 -5.49
CA ALA A 172 -12.84 -6.27 -5.13
C ALA A 172 -11.51 -7.04 -5.01
N ALA A 173 -10.58 -6.82 -5.95
CA ALA A 173 -9.25 -7.41 -5.90
C ALA A 173 -8.45 -6.94 -4.67
N ALA A 174 -8.48 -5.63 -4.38
CA ALA A 174 -7.79 -5.05 -3.22
C ALA A 174 -8.36 -5.59 -1.90
N LYS A 175 -9.69 -5.64 -1.74
CA LYS A 175 -10.32 -6.23 -0.54
C LYS A 175 -9.93 -7.69 -0.34
N LEU A 176 -9.93 -8.47 -1.43
CA LEU A 176 -9.59 -9.89 -1.38
C LEU A 176 -8.14 -10.12 -0.93
N ILE A 177 -7.18 -9.39 -1.53
CA ILE A 177 -5.78 -9.45 -1.13
C ILE A 177 -5.63 -9.05 0.34
N ASN A 178 -6.19 -7.90 0.73
CA ASN A 178 -6.00 -7.40 2.08
C ASN A 178 -6.57 -8.35 3.15
N ALA A 179 -7.69 -9.01 2.86
CA ALA A 179 -8.31 -9.97 3.77
C ALA A 179 -7.52 -11.27 3.89
N LYS A 180 -6.79 -11.68 2.85
CA LYS A 180 -6.12 -13.00 2.77
C LYS A 180 -4.61 -12.96 2.85
N ILE A 181 -3.99 -11.78 2.79
CA ILE A 181 -2.53 -11.67 2.71
C ILE A 181 -1.83 -12.38 3.86
N GLN A 182 -2.34 -12.24 5.09
CA GLN A 182 -1.73 -12.88 6.25
C GLN A 182 -1.72 -14.40 6.14
N ASP A 183 -2.79 -15.00 5.62
CA ASP A 183 -2.87 -16.45 5.42
C ASP A 183 -1.95 -16.90 4.28
N GLU A 184 -1.82 -16.08 3.23
CA GLU A 184 -0.99 -16.36 2.06
C GLU A 184 0.51 -16.31 2.36
N VAL A 185 0.96 -15.34 3.18
CA VAL A 185 2.39 -15.12 3.46
C VAL A 185 2.84 -15.59 4.84
N GLY A 186 1.91 -15.86 5.76
CA GLY A 186 2.20 -16.40 7.09
C GLY A 186 2.91 -15.44 8.05
N VAL A 187 2.94 -14.13 7.76
CA VAL A 187 3.70 -13.13 8.55
C VAL A 187 2.79 -12.42 9.55
N LYS A 188 3.23 -12.34 10.80
CA LYS A 188 2.52 -11.64 11.89
C LYS A 188 3.31 -10.42 12.38
N TYR A 189 2.59 -9.48 12.97
CA TYR A 189 3.24 -8.37 13.67
C TYR A 189 4.12 -8.87 14.81
N SER A 190 5.31 -8.28 14.95
CA SER A 190 6.17 -8.46 16.10
C SER A 190 7.25 -7.37 16.18
N THR A 191 7.66 -7.03 17.39
CA THR A 191 8.86 -6.24 17.66
C THR A 191 10.13 -7.11 17.79
N ARG A 192 9.99 -8.44 17.80
CA ARG A 192 11.08 -9.44 17.86
C ARG A 192 11.49 -9.90 16.46
N ARG A 193 11.92 -8.94 15.66
CA ARG A 193 12.23 -9.07 14.24
C ARG A 193 13.59 -8.46 13.91
N ARG A 194 14.25 -8.93 12.86
CA ARG A 194 15.62 -8.51 12.48
C ARG A 194 15.76 -7.01 12.24
N ALA A 195 14.80 -6.39 11.53
CA ALA A 195 14.85 -4.97 11.15
C ALA A 195 13.43 -4.40 11.06
N ALA A 196 13.26 -3.08 11.07
CA ALA A 196 11.94 -2.49 10.88
C ALA A 196 11.46 -2.63 9.42
N ASN A 197 12.35 -2.31 8.47
CA ASN A 197 12.17 -2.30 7.01
C ASN A 197 12.55 -3.64 6.35
N GLN A 198 12.06 -4.76 6.88
CA GLN A 198 12.31 -6.06 6.25
C GLN A 198 11.69 -6.11 4.85
N SER A 199 12.43 -6.66 3.90
CA SER A 199 11.91 -6.96 2.57
C SER A 199 10.88 -8.09 2.61
N PRO A 200 10.11 -8.33 1.53
CA PRO A 200 9.12 -9.41 1.49
C PRO A 200 9.70 -10.78 1.81
N SER A 201 10.84 -11.16 1.20
CA SER A 201 11.46 -12.47 1.43
C SER A 201 11.94 -12.62 2.88
N ASP A 202 12.46 -11.55 3.48
CA ASP A 202 12.95 -11.54 4.84
C ASP A 202 11.82 -11.64 5.87
N SER A 203 10.71 -10.94 5.63
CA SER A 203 9.51 -11.01 6.46
C SER A 203 8.89 -12.41 6.41
N MET A 204 8.73 -12.98 5.21
CA MET A 204 8.19 -14.33 5.02
C MET A 204 9.09 -15.41 5.65
N ARG A 205 10.42 -15.29 5.51
CA ARG A 205 11.37 -16.22 6.12
C ARG A 205 11.30 -16.21 7.66
N GLN A 206 11.07 -15.05 8.27
CA GLN A 206 10.96 -14.93 9.72
C GLN A 206 9.55 -15.26 10.25
N GLY A 207 8.52 -15.15 9.42
CA GLY A 207 7.12 -15.19 9.86
C GLY A 207 6.72 -14.00 10.76
N LEU A 208 7.61 -13.01 10.90
CA LEU A 208 7.48 -11.88 11.82
C LEU A 208 7.97 -10.60 11.14
N ALA A 209 7.21 -9.52 11.31
CA ALA A 209 7.56 -8.20 10.79
C ALA A 209 7.05 -7.05 11.67
N SER A 210 7.69 -5.88 11.56
CA SER A 210 7.16 -4.64 12.14
C SER A 210 6.02 -4.06 11.30
N CYS A 211 5.37 -2.98 11.77
CA CYS A 211 4.36 -2.25 10.98
C CYS A 211 4.89 -1.83 9.59
N SER A 212 6.16 -1.44 9.47
CA SER A 212 6.78 -1.14 8.16
C SER A 212 6.89 -2.39 7.28
N GLY A 213 7.39 -3.51 7.81
CA GLY A 213 7.56 -4.75 7.03
C GLY A 213 6.22 -5.35 6.59
N LEU A 214 5.20 -5.28 7.44
CA LEU A 214 3.83 -5.65 7.08
C LEU A 214 3.25 -4.72 6.00
N SER A 215 3.53 -3.42 6.09
CA SER A 215 3.09 -2.45 5.07
C SER A 215 3.80 -2.66 3.73
N ILE A 216 5.09 -3.02 3.73
CA ILE A 216 5.84 -3.40 2.53
C ILE A 216 5.19 -4.62 1.87
N LEU A 217 4.93 -5.70 2.64
CA LEU A 217 4.25 -6.89 2.14
C LEU A 217 2.91 -6.56 1.47
N LEU A 218 2.06 -5.78 2.13
CA LEU A 218 0.75 -5.42 1.59
C LEU A 218 0.86 -4.52 0.35
N CYS A 219 1.75 -3.53 0.38
CA CYS A 219 1.97 -2.63 -0.73
C CYS A 219 2.47 -3.42 -1.97
N ASP A 220 3.46 -4.28 -1.79
CA ASP A 220 4.00 -5.12 -2.87
C ASP A 220 2.96 -6.11 -3.39
N ALA A 221 2.10 -6.68 -2.51
CA ALA A 221 1.01 -7.55 -2.94
C ALA A 221 0.03 -6.83 -3.87
N PHE A 222 -0.40 -5.61 -3.53
CA PHE A 222 -1.23 -4.77 -4.41
C PHE A 222 -0.52 -4.42 -5.72
N ARG A 223 0.73 -3.95 -5.64
CA ARG A 223 1.52 -3.55 -6.81
C ARG A 223 1.77 -4.71 -7.77
N SER A 224 1.90 -5.93 -7.25
CA SER A 224 2.13 -7.13 -8.06
C SER A 224 1.00 -7.42 -9.05
N VAL A 225 -0.24 -7.01 -8.73
CA VAL A 225 -1.43 -7.19 -9.59
C VAL A 225 -1.94 -5.86 -10.18
N GLY A 226 -1.05 -4.86 -10.26
CA GLY A 226 -1.34 -3.59 -10.90
C GLY A 226 -2.24 -2.64 -10.11
N ILE A 227 -2.43 -2.87 -8.80
CA ILE A 227 -3.20 -1.98 -7.92
C ILE A 227 -2.23 -0.95 -7.31
N PRO A 228 -2.44 0.37 -7.50
CA PRO A 228 -1.51 1.36 -6.96
C PRO A 228 -1.60 1.42 -5.44
N ALA A 229 -0.44 1.36 -4.81
CA ALA A 229 -0.30 1.39 -3.36
C ALA A 229 0.97 2.12 -2.95
N ARG A 230 0.96 2.70 -1.75
CA ARG A 230 2.11 3.37 -1.14
C ARG A 230 2.09 3.23 0.37
N ILE A 231 3.26 3.37 0.98
CA ILE A 231 3.37 3.39 2.44
C ILE A 231 2.93 4.76 2.93
N ALA A 232 2.12 4.78 3.98
CA ALA A 232 1.81 5.97 4.74
C ALA A 232 2.20 5.77 6.20
N GLY A 233 2.43 6.85 6.93
CA GLY A 233 2.97 6.74 8.27
C GLY A 233 3.02 8.04 9.05
N VAL A 234 3.25 7.90 10.34
CA VAL A 234 3.49 8.99 11.28
C VAL A 234 4.81 8.76 12.02
N PRO A 235 5.68 9.77 12.17
CA PRO A 235 6.94 9.62 12.92
C PRO A 235 6.70 9.56 14.44
N THR A 236 5.77 10.36 14.95
CA THR A 236 5.29 10.28 16.33
C THR A 236 3.84 10.76 16.47
N TRP A 237 3.08 10.16 17.40
CA TRP A 237 1.74 10.66 17.75
C TRP A 237 1.81 11.94 18.60
N VAL A 238 0.70 12.69 18.65
CA VAL A 238 0.59 13.93 19.44
C VAL A 238 0.65 13.67 20.95
N THR A 239 0.04 12.57 21.41
CA THR A 239 -0.13 12.29 22.85
C THR A 239 0.89 11.34 23.42
N VAL A 240 1.53 10.52 22.57
CA VAL A 240 2.48 9.48 22.99
C VAL A 240 3.64 9.41 22.02
N ASN A 241 4.83 9.11 22.54
CA ASN A 241 5.99 8.82 21.71
C ASN A 241 5.82 7.43 21.10
N GLY A 242 5.60 7.37 19.79
CA GLY A 242 5.38 6.13 19.06
C GLY A 242 5.04 6.42 17.60
N ASN A 243 5.58 5.62 16.69
CA ASN A 243 5.32 5.72 15.26
C ASN A 243 4.34 4.64 14.79
N HIS A 244 3.88 4.77 13.55
CA HIS A 244 3.20 3.69 12.86
C HIS A 244 3.27 3.89 11.36
N ASN A 245 3.34 2.77 10.62
CA ASN A 245 3.25 2.74 9.17
C ASN A 245 2.11 1.82 8.74
N TRP A 246 1.45 2.19 7.66
CA TRP A 246 0.33 1.48 7.05
C TRP A 246 0.34 1.69 5.53
N VAL A 247 -0.75 1.34 4.83
CA VAL A 247 -0.83 1.42 3.37
C VAL A 247 -1.97 2.35 2.95
N GLU A 248 -1.68 3.23 1.98
CA GLU A 248 -2.71 3.85 1.16
C GLU A 248 -2.83 3.07 -0.15
N VAL A 249 -4.06 2.69 -0.52
CA VAL A 249 -4.40 2.03 -1.80
C VAL A 249 -5.23 2.98 -2.65
N TRP A 250 -4.92 3.08 -3.94
CA TRP A 250 -5.62 4.01 -4.84
C TRP A 250 -6.84 3.35 -5.48
N LEU A 251 -8.02 3.80 -5.08
CA LEU A 251 -9.33 3.39 -5.59
C LEU A 251 -10.05 4.59 -6.25
N GLY A 252 -9.31 5.48 -6.90
CA GLY A 252 -9.85 6.63 -7.61
C GLY A 252 -10.73 6.23 -8.80
N ALA A 253 -11.28 7.23 -9.49
CA ALA A 253 -12.05 6.98 -10.70
C ALA A 253 -11.17 6.28 -11.74
N ASP A 254 -11.73 5.25 -12.37
CA ASP A 254 -11.12 4.68 -13.57
C ASP A 254 -11.16 5.71 -14.69
N GLY A 255 -10.06 5.81 -15.42
CA GLY A 255 -9.87 6.89 -16.36
C GLY A 255 -8.49 6.82 -16.94
N ALA A 256 -8.37 6.06 -18.02
CA ALA A 256 -7.34 6.35 -18.99
C ALA A 256 -7.46 7.81 -19.42
N PRO A 257 -6.42 8.64 -19.30
CA PRO A 257 -6.34 9.81 -20.16
C PRO A 257 -6.47 9.30 -21.59
N LYS A 258 -7.44 9.80 -22.35
CA LYS A 258 -7.49 9.62 -23.81
C LYS A 258 -6.17 10.12 -24.42
N PRO A 259 -5.79 9.74 -25.66
CA PRO A 259 -4.51 10.15 -26.22
C PRO A 259 -4.35 11.68 -26.26
N ASP A 260 -5.47 12.41 -26.34
CA ASP A 260 -5.62 13.86 -26.37
C ASP A 260 -5.90 14.50 -24.99
N SER A 261 -5.90 13.74 -23.90
CA SER A 261 -6.14 14.29 -22.57
C SER A 261 -5.00 15.19 -22.12
N GLU A 262 -5.35 16.32 -21.51
CA GLU A 262 -4.38 17.18 -20.83
C GLU A 262 -3.58 16.35 -19.84
N VAL A 263 -2.26 16.55 -19.82
CA VAL A 263 -1.44 15.77 -18.93
C VAL A 263 -1.62 16.25 -17.51
N THR A 264 -2.30 15.43 -16.71
CA THR A 264 -2.43 15.69 -15.30
C THR A 264 -1.11 15.39 -14.58
N PRO A 265 -0.53 16.35 -13.85
CA PRO A 265 0.65 16.10 -13.01
C PRO A 265 0.42 14.96 -12.03
N LEU A 266 1.48 14.21 -11.73
CA LEU A 266 1.44 13.06 -10.82
C LEU A 266 0.84 13.38 -9.44
N LEU A 267 1.16 14.56 -8.91
CA LEU A 267 0.72 15.00 -7.58
C LEU A 267 -0.56 15.82 -7.61
N ALA A 268 -1.25 15.89 -8.75
CA ALA A 268 -2.47 16.68 -8.87
C ALA A 268 -3.53 16.28 -7.83
N LEU A 269 -4.21 17.29 -7.29
CA LEU A 269 -5.23 17.13 -6.26
C LEU A 269 -6.35 16.17 -6.68
N GLN A 270 -6.67 16.10 -7.98
CA GLN A 270 -7.69 15.18 -8.49
C GLN A 270 -7.36 13.70 -8.20
N TRP A 271 -6.08 13.31 -8.24
CA TRP A 271 -5.67 11.95 -7.92
C TRP A 271 -5.72 11.67 -6.42
N GLN A 272 -5.57 12.72 -5.60
CA GLN A 272 -5.48 12.58 -4.15
C GLN A 272 -6.79 12.07 -3.52
N ALA A 273 -7.93 12.37 -4.14
CA ALA A 273 -9.25 11.89 -3.70
C ALA A 273 -9.45 10.38 -3.90
N GLY A 274 -8.60 9.72 -4.70
CA GLY A 274 -8.68 8.28 -4.95
C GLY A 274 -8.02 7.42 -3.88
N TRP A 275 -7.15 7.98 -3.04
CA TRP A 275 -6.47 7.20 -2.00
C TRP A 275 -7.41 6.78 -0.87
N ARG A 276 -7.24 5.55 -0.41
CA ARG A 276 -7.97 4.94 0.70
C ARG A 276 -6.97 4.38 1.70
N VAL A 277 -7.28 4.51 2.97
CA VAL A 277 -6.43 4.00 4.06
C VAL A 277 -6.77 2.55 4.34
N THR A 278 -5.74 1.72 4.55
CA THR A 278 -5.88 0.36 5.06
C THR A 278 -4.62 -0.08 5.82
N GLU A 279 -4.71 -1.23 6.47
CA GLU A 279 -3.62 -1.89 7.18
C GLU A 279 -3.47 -3.34 6.73
N TYR A 280 -2.30 -3.93 6.99
CA TYR A 280 -2.07 -5.37 6.80
C TYR A 280 -3.12 -6.23 7.53
N ASN A 281 -3.55 -5.78 8.70
CA ASN A 281 -4.68 -6.32 9.44
C ASN A 281 -5.86 -5.34 9.30
N PRO A 282 -6.72 -5.49 8.27
CA PRO A 282 -7.72 -4.48 7.95
C PRO A 282 -8.83 -4.44 9.02
N ASP A 283 -9.38 -3.24 9.25
CA ASP A 283 -10.59 -3.09 10.05
C ASP A 283 -11.80 -3.73 9.32
N ALA A 284 -12.71 -4.33 10.09
CA ALA A 284 -13.90 -4.98 9.52
C ALA A 284 -14.85 -4.00 8.80
N LYS A 285 -14.76 -2.70 9.09
CA LYS A 285 -15.50 -1.63 8.40
C LYS A 285 -14.89 -1.28 7.04
N GLY A 286 -13.70 -1.81 6.73
CA GLY A 286 -13.03 -1.64 5.45
C GLY A 286 -12.23 -0.34 5.34
N TRP A 287 -12.21 0.23 4.13
CA TRP A 287 -11.38 1.38 3.79
C TRP A 287 -11.63 2.60 4.68
N ASN A 288 -10.56 3.36 4.96
CA ASN A 288 -10.60 4.56 5.80
C ASN A 288 -11.01 4.30 7.26
N HIS A 289 -11.01 3.03 7.68
CA HIS A 289 -11.19 2.62 9.06
C HIS A 289 -9.94 1.88 9.53
N ALA A 290 -9.39 2.33 10.66
CA ALA A 290 -8.25 1.74 11.34
C ALA A 290 -8.22 2.24 12.79
N TRP A 291 -7.56 1.50 13.68
CA TRP A 291 -7.47 1.83 15.12
C TRP A 291 -6.78 3.19 15.37
N PHE A 292 -5.97 3.65 14.42
CA PHE A 292 -5.20 4.88 14.54
C PHE A 292 -5.90 6.12 13.96
N MET A 293 -7.05 6.00 13.29
CA MET A 293 -7.63 7.10 12.51
C MET A 293 -7.84 8.37 13.35
N GLU A 294 -8.31 8.26 14.60
CA GLU A 294 -8.46 9.42 15.48
C GLU A 294 -7.12 10.03 15.91
N ARG A 295 -6.07 9.20 16.14
CA ARG A 295 -4.73 9.70 16.45
C ARG A 295 -4.14 10.44 15.24
N ALA A 296 -4.30 9.87 14.04
CA ALA A 296 -3.85 10.49 12.80
C ALA A 296 -4.58 11.81 12.54
N ALA A 297 -5.87 11.87 12.81
CA ALA A 297 -6.66 13.09 12.69
C ALA A 297 -6.33 14.16 13.74
N ALA A 298 -5.61 13.80 14.81
CA ALA A 298 -5.18 14.73 15.84
C ALA A 298 -3.84 15.43 15.49
N ALA A 299 -3.14 14.95 14.46
CA ALA A 299 -1.89 15.50 13.95
C ALA A 299 -1.94 17.04 13.85
N ASP A 300 -0.84 17.68 14.27
CA ASP A 300 -0.73 19.12 14.34
C ASP A 300 -0.04 19.67 13.08
N PRO A 301 -0.73 20.42 12.20
CA PRO A 301 -0.12 20.99 11.00
C PRO A 301 1.07 21.90 11.29
N ALA A 302 1.18 22.45 12.51
CA ALA A 302 2.33 23.26 12.92
C ALA A 302 3.56 22.44 13.36
N LYS A 303 3.44 21.11 13.51
CA LYS A 303 4.47 20.21 14.03
C LYS A 303 4.74 19.04 13.08
N PRO A 304 5.72 19.17 12.17
CA PRO A 304 6.04 18.15 11.16
C PRO A 304 6.27 16.74 11.72
N GLU A 305 6.81 16.62 12.92
CA GLU A 305 7.01 15.33 13.58
C GLU A 305 5.70 14.55 13.83
N THR A 306 4.55 15.25 13.82
CA THR A 306 3.22 14.65 13.99
C THR A 306 2.43 14.52 12.70
N TRP A 307 2.96 15.01 11.57
CA TRP A 307 2.28 14.94 10.28
C TRP A 307 2.09 13.51 9.83
N ILE A 308 1.11 13.34 8.94
CA ILE A 308 0.92 12.09 8.23
C ILE A 308 1.63 12.17 6.90
N TYR A 309 2.56 11.26 6.65
CA TYR A 309 3.35 11.19 5.43
C TYR A 309 2.89 10.03 4.56
N ALA A 310 3.05 10.13 3.24
CA ALA A 310 3.00 9.00 2.32
C ALA A 310 4.22 8.99 1.39
N THR A 311 4.73 7.81 1.05
CA THR A 311 5.91 7.66 0.19
C THR A 311 5.61 8.06 -1.25
N SER A 312 6.63 8.56 -1.95
CA SER A 312 6.60 8.85 -3.38
C SER A 312 7.94 8.48 -4.01
N TRP A 313 7.90 7.95 -5.22
CA TRP A 313 9.11 7.74 -6.03
C TRP A 313 9.48 8.99 -6.80
N ALA A 314 8.48 9.72 -7.30
CA ALA A 314 8.71 11.07 -7.76
C ALA A 314 9.16 11.96 -6.62
N ARG A 315 10.05 12.89 -6.95
CA ARG A 315 10.60 13.86 -6.01
C ARG A 315 9.56 14.92 -5.70
N THR A 316 9.40 15.21 -4.42
CA THR A 316 8.34 16.09 -3.90
C THR A 316 8.89 17.29 -3.14
N GLY A 317 10.19 17.33 -2.86
CA GLY A 317 10.82 18.28 -1.93
C GLY A 317 10.65 17.91 -0.45
N LEU A 318 9.82 16.90 -0.13
CA LEU A 318 9.62 16.41 1.22
C LEU A 318 10.21 15.00 1.35
N THR A 319 10.78 14.69 2.51
CA THR A 319 11.32 13.36 2.84
C THR A 319 10.31 12.59 3.68
N PHE A 320 10.11 11.31 3.38
CA PHE A 320 9.36 10.40 4.24
C PHE A 320 10.21 10.03 5.47
N PRO A 321 9.79 10.33 6.71
CA PRO A 321 10.62 10.06 7.88
C PRO A 321 10.69 8.56 8.20
N MET A 322 11.86 7.96 7.97
CA MET A 322 12.13 6.58 8.38
C MET A 322 12.65 6.59 9.83
N VAL A 323 11.84 6.20 10.80
CA VAL A 323 12.17 6.29 12.23
C VAL A 323 13.37 5.46 12.68
N TRP A 324 13.76 4.44 11.90
CA TRP A 324 15.02 3.69 12.10
C TRP A 324 16.24 4.38 11.50
N ASN A 325 16.05 5.40 10.65
CA ASN A 325 17.10 6.14 9.97
C ASN A 325 16.64 7.57 9.60
N LEU A 326 16.37 8.41 10.61
CA LEU A 326 15.78 9.75 10.43
C LEU A 326 16.62 10.73 9.62
N ARG A 327 17.91 10.43 9.41
CA ARG A 327 18.83 11.27 8.63
C ARG A 327 18.76 10.99 7.13
N SER A 328 18.16 9.88 6.73
CA SER A 328 18.09 9.49 5.32
C SER A 328 17.06 10.31 4.57
N THR A 329 17.45 10.83 3.40
CA THR A 329 16.59 11.57 2.46
C THR A 329 16.19 10.74 1.24
N GLN A 330 16.57 9.46 1.18
CA GLN A 330 16.42 8.64 -0.04
C GLN A 330 14.98 8.26 -0.41
N VAL A 331 14.02 8.43 0.50
CA VAL A 331 12.60 8.15 0.26
C VAL A 331 11.84 9.47 0.30
N HIS A 332 11.23 9.85 -0.81
CA HIS A 332 10.43 11.07 -0.89
C HIS A 332 9.06 10.87 -0.26
N GLY A 333 8.50 11.95 0.28
CA GLY A 333 7.27 11.96 1.05
C GLY A 333 6.24 12.95 0.52
N LEU A 334 4.99 12.79 0.90
CA LEU A 334 3.89 13.72 0.69
C LEU A 334 3.23 13.98 2.03
N ASP A 335 2.90 15.24 2.32
CA ASP A 335 2.06 15.55 3.47
C ASP A 335 0.61 15.17 3.17
N ARG A 336 0.06 14.29 4.00
CA ARG A 336 -1.30 13.77 3.95
C ARG A 336 -2.14 14.24 5.13
N THR A 337 -1.60 15.06 6.03
CA THR A 337 -2.27 15.48 7.29
C THR A 337 -3.67 16.02 7.05
N ALA A 338 -3.84 16.92 6.07
CA ALA A 338 -5.15 17.48 5.72
C ALA A 338 -6.15 16.42 5.23
N ALA A 339 -5.68 15.38 4.53
CA ALA A 339 -6.53 14.28 4.08
C ALA A 339 -7.05 13.45 5.27
N TYR A 340 -6.21 13.18 6.28
CA TYR A 340 -6.64 12.44 7.48
C TYR A 340 -7.58 13.27 8.34
N HIS A 341 -7.40 14.60 8.42
CA HIS A 341 -8.40 15.49 9.02
C HIS A 341 -9.74 15.38 8.28
N ALA A 342 -9.74 15.46 6.96
CA ALA A 342 -10.97 15.39 6.16
C ALA A 342 -11.70 14.05 6.32
N LEU A 343 -10.98 12.92 6.34
CA LEU A 343 -11.55 11.58 6.54
C LEU A 343 -12.32 11.43 7.86
N THR A 344 -12.00 12.24 8.86
CA THR A 344 -12.66 12.20 10.18
C THR A 344 -13.59 13.38 10.45
N GLY A 345 -13.90 14.20 9.43
CA GLY A 345 -14.76 15.38 9.58
C GLY A 345 -14.07 16.57 10.25
N GLY A 346 -12.75 16.71 10.08
CA GLY A 346 -11.92 17.78 10.64
C GLY A 346 -10.85 17.27 11.60
N ARG A 347 -9.94 18.17 11.99
CA ARG A 347 -8.90 17.90 13.00
C ARG A 347 -9.53 17.50 14.33
N LYS A 348 -9.03 16.43 14.94
CA LYS A 348 -9.48 15.97 16.27
C LYS A 348 -8.65 16.60 17.37
N VAL A 349 -9.30 16.81 18.52
CA VAL A 349 -8.59 17.10 19.77
C VAL A 349 -8.12 15.75 20.31
N PRO A 350 -6.82 15.52 20.53
CA PRO A 350 -6.30 14.21 20.92
C PRO A 350 -6.90 13.68 22.24
N VAL A 351 -7.01 14.56 23.24
CA VAL A 351 -7.66 14.29 24.54
C VAL A 351 -8.37 15.57 24.96
N ALA A 352 -9.65 15.47 25.35
CA ALA A 352 -10.42 16.64 25.78
C ALA A 352 -9.79 17.30 27.04
N PRO A 353 -9.90 18.64 27.20
CA PRO A 353 -9.23 19.36 28.28
C PRO A 353 -9.63 18.93 29.70
N ASP A 354 -10.85 18.42 29.89
CA ASP A 354 -11.37 17.94 31.18
C ASP A 354 -11.20 16.42 31.37
N LYS A 355 -10.49 15.76 30.45
CA LYS A 355 -10.33 14.31 30.40
C LYS A 355 -8.87 13.88 30.45
N THR A 356 -8.68 12.62 30.78
CA THR A 356 -7.42 11.89 30.64
C THR A 356 -7.72 10.58 29.91
N HIS A 357 -6.87 10.18 28.96
CA HIS A 357 -6.94 8.86 28.36
C HIS A 357 -5.99 7.91 29.09
N ILE A 358 -6.51 6.82 29.64
CA ILE A 358 -5.72 5.75 30.24
C ILE A 358 -5.49 4.68 29.18
N ALA A 359 -4.27 4.64 28.63
CA ALA A 359 -3.84 3.66 27.66
C ALA A 359 -3.28 2.42 28.37
N LEU A 360 -3.85 1.25 28.10
CA LEU A 360 -3.61 0.04 28.87
C LEU A 360 -2.78 -0.99 28.09
N ARG A 361 -1.73 -1.52 28.75
CA ARG A 361 -0.98 -2.68 28.29
C ARG A 361 -0.81 -3.67 29.44
N ALA A 362 -0.90 -4.96 29.14
CA ALA A 362 -0.63 -6.03 30.09
C ALA A 362 0.45 -6.95 29.53
N TYR A 363 1.32 -7.45 30.39
CA TYR A 363 2.41 -8.36 30.03
C TYR A 363 2.49 -9.54 31.00
N ARG A 364 2.81 -10.73 30.47
CA ARG A 364 3.30 -11.88 31.24
C ARG A 364 4.74 -12.14 30.82
N GLY A 365 5.69 -11.93 31.74
CA GLY A 365 7.10 -11.76 31.39
C GLY A 365 7.29 -10.64 30.37
N ASP A 366 7.91 -10.96 29.22
CA ASP A 366 8.17 -10.03 28.11
C ASP A 366 7.12 -10.11 26.99
N ARG A 367 6.04 -10.86 27.16
CA ARG A 367 4.98 -10.99 26.15
C ARG A 367 3.80 -10.13 26.52
N ARG A 368 3.38 -9.27 25.59
CA ARG A 368 2.14 -8.51 25.69
C ARG A 368 0.95 -9.45 25.58
N VAL A 369 -0.02 -9.34 26.47
CA VAL A 369 -1.17 -10.24 26.54
C VAL A 369 -2.49 -9.47 26.55
N ALA A 370 -3.54 -10.11 26.03
CA ALA A 370 -4.90 -9.70 26.30
C ALA A 370 -5.28 -10.12 27.72
N ALA A 371 -5.71 -9.16 28.53
CA ALA A 371 -6.12 -9.37 29.90
C ALA A 371 -7.30 -8.46 30.23
N GLU A 372 -8.23 -8.97 31.03
CA GLU A 372 -9.30 -8.17 31.61
C GLU A 372 -8.71 -7.18 32.61
N VAL A 373 -9.04 -5.90 32.43
CA VAL A 373 -8.59 -4.79 33.25
C VAL A 373 -9.81 -3.98 33.67
N THR A 374 -9.89 -3.69 34.96
CA THR A 374 -10.89 -2.80 35.53
C THR A 374 -10.27 -1.46 35.82
N VAL A 375 -10.89 -0.38 35.33
CA VAL A 375 -10.50 1.01 35.55
C VAL A 375 -11.58 1.69 36.39
N SER A 376 -11.22 2.18 37.57
CA SER A 376 -12.15 2.77 38.53
C SER A 376 -11.70 4.16 38.99
N GLN A 377 -12.66 5.08 39.10
CA GLN A 377 -12.46 6.43 39.66
C GLN A 377 -13.72 6.83 40.45
N GLY A 378 -13.57 7.04 41.76
CA GLY A 378 -14.72 7.25 42.65
C GLY A 378 -15.69 6.08 42.59
N THR A 379 -16.94 6.33 42.20
CA THR A 379 -17.99 5.30 42.04
C THR A 379 -18.06 4.73 40.63
N THR A 380 -17.36 5.31 39.65
CA THR A 380 -17.37 4.86 38.26
C THR A 380 -16.36 3.74 38.07
N THR A 381 -16.80 2.65 37.41
CA THR A 381 -15.94 1.51 37.07
C THR A 381 -16.23 1.05 35.65
N GLN A 382 -15.18 0.75 34.89
CA GLN A 382 -15.25 0.21 33.53
C GLN A 382 -14.33 -1.00 33.41
N SER A 383 -14.82 -2.09 32.81
CA SER A 383 -14.03 -3.29 32.51
C SER A 383 -13.73 -3.36 31.02
N VAL A 384 -12.47 -3.57 30.67
CA VAL A 384 -11.99 -3.62 29.28
C VAL A 384 -10.92 -4.70 29.13
N THR A 385 -10.75 -5.21 27.91
CA THR A 385 -9.66 -6.15 27.60
C THR A 385 -8.48 -5.42 26.94
N THR A 386 -7.25 -5.62 27.42
CA THR A 386 -6.04 -5.14 26.72
C THR A 386 -5.79 -5.89 25.41
N LYS A 387 -5.00 -5.32 24.50
CA LYS A 387 -4.58 -6.00 23.26
C LYS A 387 -3.33 -6.86 23.50
N GLY A 388 -3.22 -7.96 22.76
CA GLY A 388 -2.09 -8.90 22.79
C GLY A 388 -0.89 -8.50 21.92
N GLU A 389 0.12 -9.37 21.87
CA GLU A 389 1.38 -9.18 21.13
C GLU A 389 1.23 -9.19 19.60
N ASP A 390 0.13 -9.70 19.07
CA ASP A 390 -0.19 -9.74 17.64
C ASP A 390 -0.68 -8.39 17.10
N LYS A 391 -0.89 -7.40 17.98
CA LYS A 391 -1.28 -6.04 17.62
C LYS A 391 -0.11 -5.09 17.71
N ASP A 392 -0.16 -4.03 16.90
CA ASP A 392 0.83 -2.97 16.94
C ASP A 392 1.02 -2.45 18.38
N LEU A 393 2.26 -2.10 18.73
CA LEU A 393 2.61 -1.62 20.07
C LEU A 393 1.78 -0.39 20.48
N ASN A 394 1.39 0.45 19.52
CA ASN A 394 0.58 1.65 19.74
C ASN A 394 -0.93 1.42 19.55
N ASP A 395 -1.36 0.26 19.03
CA ASP A 395 -2.75 -0.20 19.10
C ASP A 395 -3.05 -0.69 20.53
N VAL A 396 -3.44 0.25 21.40
CA VAL A 396 -3.73 0.02 22.82
C VAL A 396 -5.20 0.30 23.13
N THR A 397 -5.76 -0.50 24.03
CA THR A 397 -7.08 -0.23 24.61
C THR A 397 -6.99 1.05 25.46
N ARG A 398 -7.88 2.01 25.20
CA ARG A 398 -7.94 3.29 25.90
C ARG A 398 -9.25 3.42 26.66
N VAL A 399 -9.16 3.91 27.89
CA VAL A 399 -10.33 4.27 28.71
C VAL A 399 -10.27 5.77 29.00
N GLU A 400 -11.33 6.49 28.66
CA GLU A 400 -11.44 7.90 29.01
C GLU A 400 -11.97 8.04 30.44
N VAL A 401 -11.29 8.87 31.23
CA VAL A 401 -11.65 9.20 32.61
C VAL A 401 -11.65 10.72 32.79
N PRO A 402 -12.48 11.26 33.70
CA PRO A 402 -12.35 12.65 34.15
C PRO A 402 -10.95 12.97 34.67
N ALA A 403 -10.41 14.13 34.28
CA ALA A 403 -9.14 14.63 34.81
C ALA A 403 -9.25 15.06 36.29
N ALA A 404 -10.44 15.49 36.70
CA ALA A 404 -10.80 15.75 38.09
C ALA A 404 -11.49 14.52 38.71
N GLY A 405 -11.70 14.49 40.03
CA GLY A 405 -12.42 13.40 40.70
C GLY A 405 -11.56 12.35 41.38
N GLY A 406 -10.26 12.64 41.58
CA GLY A 406 -9.35 11.82 42.38
C GLY A 406 -8.55 10.81 41.55
N LYS A 407 -7.84 9.92 42.24
CA LYS A 407 -6.97 8.92 41.63
C LYS A 407 -7.77 7.85 40.89
N VAL A 408 -7.23 7.39 39.77
CA VAL A 408 -7.74 6.25 39.00
C VAL A 408 -7.01 5.00 39.43
N THR A 409 -7.77 3.93 39.68
CA THR A 409 -7.25 2.60 39.97
C THR A 409 -7.42 1.72 38.74
N VAL A 410 -6.33 1.09 38.31
CA VAL A 410 -6.27 0.14 37.20
C VAL A 410 -5.90 -1.23 37.77
N GLN A 411 -6.75 -2.23 37.59
CA GLN A 411 -6.60 -3.54 38.22
C GLN A 411 -6.78 -4.69 37.22
N SER A 412 -5.93 -5.71 37.32
CA SER A 412 -6.10 -7.00 36.64
C SER A 412 -5.69 -8.13 37.59
N GLY A 413 -6.65 -8.95 38.02
CA GLY A 413 -6.43 -9.89 39.13
C GLY A 413 -5.94 -9.17 40.39
N ASP A 414 -4.83 -9.65 40.95
CA ASP A 414 -4.19 -9.07 42.14
C ASP A 414 -3.24 -7.89 41.81
N VAL A 415 -3.02 -7.59 40.53
CA VAL A 415 -2.13 -6.50 40.11
C VAL A 415 -2.92 -5.20 40.06
N ILE A 416 -2.56 -4.27 40.94
CA ILE A 416 -3.18 -2.95 41.05
C ILE A 416 -2.15 -1.86 40.74
N ARG A 417 -2.58 -0.85 39.99
CA ARG A 417 -1.85 0.41 39.77
C ARG A 417 -2.78 1.58 40.04
N THR A 418 -2.25 2.62 40.64
CA THR A 418 -3.00 3.85 40.88
C THR A 418 -2.27 5.00 40.20
N VAL A 419 -3.01 5.82 39.46
CA VAL A 419 -2.48 6.97 38.72
C VAL A 419 -3.33 8.21 39.02
N THR A 420 -2.69 9.37 39.04
CA THR A 420 -3.40 10.66 39.09
C THR A 420 -3.70 11.08 37.65
N PRO A 421 -4.97 11.26 37.26
CA PRO A 421 -5.31 11.76 35.93
C PRO A 421 -4.73 13.15 35.66
N GLU A 422 -4.41 13.41 34.41
CA GLU A 422 -3.87 14.69 33.94
C GLU A 422 -4.73 15.23 32.79
N ALA A 423 -5.20 16.47 32.95
CA ALA A 423 -6.05 17.18 31.99
C ALA A 423 -5.43 17.24 30.59
N GLY A 424 -6.15 16.77 29.58
CA GLY A 424 -5.71 16.78 28.18
C GLY A 424 -4.51 15.86 27.89
N LYS A 425 -4.25 14.87 28.75
CA LYS A 425 -3.12 13.93 28.60
C LYS A 425 -3.57 12.50 28.37
N GLU A 426 -2.70 11.74 27.72
CA GLU A 426 -2.77 10.30 27.66
C GLU A 426 -1.69 9.71 28.57
N LEU A 427 -2.07 8.78 29.45
CA LEU A 427 -1.19 8.11 30.38
C LEU A 427 -1.15 6.62 30.05
N THR A 428 0.03 6.10 29.71
CA THR A 428 0.22 4.67 29.44
C THR A 428 0.50 3.92 30.74
N ILE A 429 -0.34 2.93 31.06
CA ILE A 429 -0.22 2.07 32.23
C ILE A 429 0.12 0.66 31.77
N GLU A 430 1.27 0.16 32.23
CA GLU A 430 1.69 -1.22 32.01
C GLU A 430 1.48 -2.08 33.25
N LEU A 431 0.69 -3.14 33.10
CA LEU A 431 0.45 -4.16 34.12
C LEU A 431 1.38 -5.35 33.87
N ARG A 432 2.22 -5.67 34.86
CA ARG A 432 3.07 -6.88 34.85
C ARG A 432 2.34 -7.96 35.63
N LEU A 433 1.73 -8.89 34.91
CA LEU A 433 0.94 -9.98 35.45
C LEU A 433 1.83 -11.16 35.87
N PRO A 434 1.43 -11.94 36.89
CA PRO A 434 2.13 -13.16 37.29
C PRO A 434 2.30 -14.17 36.15
#